data_AF-A0A3C1H8R1-F1
#
_entry.id   AF-A0A3C1H8R1-F1
#
_cell.length_a   1.000
_cell.length_b   1.000
_cell.length_c   1.000
_cell.angle_alpha   90.00
_cell.angle_beta   90.00
_cell.angle_gamma   90.00
#
_symmetry.space_group_name_H-M   'P 1'
#
loop_
_entity.id
_entity.type
_entity.pdbx_description
1 polymer ?
#
loop_
_entity_poly.entity_id
_entity_poly.type
_entity_poly.pdbx_seq_one_letter_code
_entity_poly.pdbx_strand_id
1 'polypeptide(L)'
;MFVDDGLIVSIRPRGRQETKFNGAAEGSLTDFPMVCMVNGGSASGSEIVSAALQDHNRAYIVGERSFGKGSVQNIKEFGEGEIKLTTATFWRPSGKNLNKSSTAGKEEDTWGVKPNLEVKLNRKERDDLFDHFRDTEIIEPEGGRPNKEAKPAFVDKQLEEALKYLRGQIGRASR
;
A
#
# COMPACT_ATOMS: atom_id res chain seq x y z
N MET A 1 13.40 -2.90 -8.59
CA MET A 1 14.04 -2.26 -7.41
C MET A 1 14.05 -3.18 -6.20
N PHE A 2 12.92 -3.63 -5.66
CA PHE A 2 12.94 -4.45 -4.42
C PHE A 2 12.59 -5.92 -4.62
N VAL A 3 12.18 -6.31 -5.82
CA VAL A 3 11.98 -7.70 -6.22
C VAL A 3 12.91 -7.93 -7.40
N ASP A 4 13.63 -9.04 -7.35
CA ASP A 4 14.61 -9.46 -8.36
C ASP A 4 13.86 -9.93 -9.61
N ASP A 5 13.90 -11.22 -9.89
CA ASP A 5 13.04 -11.86 -10.87
C ASP A 5 11.79 -12.41 -10.18
N GLY A 6 10.62 -11.99 -10.66
CA GLY A 6 9.36 -12.46 -10.10
C GLY A 6 8.16 -11.66 -10.61
N LEU A 7 7.00 -12.31 -10.65
CA LEU A 7 5.76 -11.64 -11.02
C LEU A 7 5.47 -10.50 -10.03
N ILE A 8 5.14 -9.31 -10.54
CA ILE A 8 4.70 -8.16 -9.73
C ILE A 8 3.18 -8.07 -9.79
N VAL A 9 2.62 -8.11 -10.99
CA VAL A 9 1.17 -8.03 -11.19
C VAL A 9 0.77 -8.70 -12.49
N SER A 10 -0.39 -9.34 -12.48
CA SER A 10 -1.09 -9.76 -13.70
C SER A 10 -2.32 -8.88 -13.91
N ILE A 11 -2.46 -8.32 -15.11
CA ILE A 11 -3.65 -7.60 -15.56
C ILE A 11 -4.50 -8.57 -16.36
N ARG A 12 -5.73 -8.83 -15.89
CA ARG A 12 -6.67 -9.75 -16.54
C ARG A 12 -7.88 -8.99 -17.10
N PRO A 13 -7.93 -8.74 -18.42
CA PRO A 13 -9.11 -8.20 -19.08
C PRO A 13 -10.20 -9.25 -19.24
N ARG A 14 -11.43 -8.82 -19.48
CA ARG A 14 -12.54 -9.73 -19.82
C ARG A 14 -12.36 -10.25 -21.26
N GLY A 15 -12.30 -11.58 -21.43
CA GLY A 15 -12.28 -12.22 -22.75
C GLY A 15 -11.01 -11.99 -23.58
N ARG A 16 -9.91 -11.55 -22.97
CA ARG A 16 -8.60 -11.39 -23.62
C ARG A 16 -7.52 -12.05 -22.77
N GLN A 17 -6.36 -12.26 -23.37
CA GLN A 17 -5.19 -12.80 -22.68
C GLN A 17 -4.72 -11.84 -21.57
N GLU A 18 -4.23 -12.41 -20.48
CA GLU A 18 -3.63 -11.64 -19.39
C GLU A 18 -2.27 -11.07 -19.76
N THR A 19 -1.95 -9.89 -19.24
CA THR A 19 -0.61 -9.28 -19.34
C THR A 19 0.08 -9.41 -18.00
N LYS A 20 1.34 -9.86 -17.99
CA LYS A 20 2.15 -10.02 -16.77
C LYS A 20 3.28 -9.00 -16.76
N PHE A 21 3.53 -8.43 -15.59
CA PHE A 21 4.65 -7.54 -15.35
C PHE A 21 5.54 -8.19 -14.28
N ASN A 22 6.80 -8.38 -14.60
CA ASN A 22 7.79 -8.99 -13.71
C ASN A 22 8.81 -7.95 -13.23
N GLY A 23 9.46 -8.25 -12.10
CA GLY A 23 10.67 -7.56 -11.67
C GLY A 23 11.84 -7.85 -12.62
N ALA A 24 12.93 -7.12 -12.39
CA ALA A 24 14.20 -7.36 -13.03
C ALA A 24 15.27 -7.45 -11.95
N ALA A 25 16.11 -8.50 -12.01
CA ALA A 25 17.24 -8.67 -11.10
C ALA A 25 18.30 -7.56 -11.23
N GLU A 26 18.48 -6.99 -12.41
CA GLU A 26 19.49 -5.94 -12.62
C GLU A 26 19.14 -4.67 -11.80
N GLY A 27 20.04 -4.30 -10.89
CA GLY A 27 19.88 -3.14 -10.02
C GLY A 27 18.83 -3.31 -8.92
N SER A 28 18.43 -4.54 -8.59
CA SER A 28 17.59 -4.79 -7.42
C SER A 28 18.38 -4.61 -6.12
N LEU A 29 17.68 -4.17 -5.07
CA LEU A 29 18.19 -3.96 -3.73
C LEU A 29 17.36 -4.81 -2.76
N THR A 30 17.83 -6.02 -2.51
CA THR A 30 17.11 -7.03 -1.73
C THR A 30 17.75 -7.37 -0.38
N ASP A 31 19.01 -7.00 -0.17
CA ASP A 31 19.83 -7.40 0.99
C ASP A 31 19.60 -6.58 2.27
N PHE A 32 18.38 -6.05 2.47
CA PHE A 32 18.05 -5.31 3.69
C PHE A 32 16.61 -5.56 4.15
N PRO A 33 16.36 -5.56 5.47
CA PRO A 33 15.01 -5.74 5.99
C PRO A 33 14.12 -4.56 5.61
N MET A 34 12.88 -4.85 5.23
CA MET A 34 11.92 -3.85 4.79
C MET A 34 10.57 -4.04 5.47
N VAL A 35 9.96 -2.93 5.84
CA VAL A 35 8.54 -2.85 6.23
C VAL A 35 7.84 -1.95 5.23
N CYS A 36 6.64 -2.33 4.82
CA CYS A 36 5.74 -1.50 4.03
C CYS A 36 4.48 -1.24 4.85
N MET A 37 4.20 0.04 5.11
CA MET A 37 3.02 0.45 5.87
C MET A 37 1.85 0.71 4.92
N VAL A 38 0.68 0.19 5.27
CA VAL A 38 -0.57 0.36 4.51
C VAL A 38 -1.71 0.74 5.44
N ASN A 39 -2.73 1.40 4.89
CA ASN A 39 -3.94 1.75 5.61
C ASN A 39 -5.18 1.66 4.71
N GLY A 40 -6.36 1.98 5.25
CA GLY A 40 -7.62 1.96 4.51
C GLY A 40 -7.69 2.90 3.29
N GLY A 41 -6.80 3.89 3.19
CA GLY A 41 -6.67 4.78 2.03
C GLY A 41 -5.71 4.25 0.95
N SER A 42 -4.92 3.23 1.25
CA SER A 42 -3.98 2.62 0.30
C SER A 42 -4.75 1.89 -0.80
N ALA A 43 -4.63 2.35 -2.04
CA ALA A 43 -5.43 1.88 -3.17
C ALA A 43 -4.63 1.83 -4.48
N SER A 44 -5.07 1.02 -5.45
CA SER A 44 -4.51 1.01 -6.81
C SER A 44 -3.02 0.63 -6.84
N GLY A 45 -2.14 1.50 -7.37
CA GLY A 45 -0.70 1.24 -7.45
C GLY A 45 -0.07 0.86 -6.12
N SER A 46 -0.49 1.48 -5.01
CA SER A 46 0.01 1.14 -3.67
C SER A 46 -0.34 -0.29 -3.27
N GLU A 47 -1.49 -0.81 -3.69
CA GLU A 47 -1.89 -2.21 -3.44
C GLU A 47 -1.10 -3.17 -4.31
N ILE A 48 -0.79 -2.81 -5.56
CA ILE A 48 0.07 -3.62 -6.43
C ILE A 48 1.46 -3.78 -5.80
N VAL A 49 2.08 -2.67 -5.38
CA VAL A 49 3.41 -2.67 -4.80
C VAL A 49 3.43 -3.45 -3.49
N SER A 50 2.55 -3.12 -2.54
CA SER A 50 2.52 -3.80 -1.24
C SER A 50 2.15 -5.29 -1.36
N ALA A 51 1.23 -5.66 -2.26
CA ALA A 51 0.89 -7.07 -2.49
C ALA A 51 2.04 -7.88 -3.08
N ALA A 52 2.78 -7.30 -4.03
CA ALA A 52 3.94 -7.94 -4.64
C ALA A 52 5.07 -8.12 -3.62
N LEU A 53 5.39 -7.08 -2.85
CA LEU A 53 6.37 -7.16 -1.77
C LEU A 53 5.98 -8.21 -0.72
N GLN A 54 4.70 -8.29 -0.38
CA GLN A 54 4.19 -9.27 0.57
C GLN A 54 4.27 -10.71 0.02
N ASP A 55 3.85 -10.95 -1.22
CA ASP A 55 3.84 -12.30 -1.81
C ASP A 55 5.24 -12.87 -2.04
N HIS A 56 6.22 -12.00 -2.28
CA HIS A 56 7.63 -12.39 -2.38
C HIS A 56 8.33 -12.47 -1.02
N ASN A 57 7.61 -12.29 0.09
CA ASN A 57 8.17 -12.17 1.44
C ASN A 57 9.29 -11.11 1.54
N ARG A 58 9.26 -10.11 0.64
CA ARG A 58 10.28 -9.07 0.55
C ARG A 58 10.14 -8.02 1.63
N ALA A 59 8.89 -7.67 1.97
CA ALA A 59 8.59 -6.71 3.01
C ALA A 59 7.53 -7.25 3.97
N TYR A 60 7.68 -6.91 5.24
CA TYR A 60 6.65 -7.17 6.23
C TYR A 60 5.61 -6.05 6.21
N ILE A 61 4.34 -6.37 6.03
CA ILE A 61 3.29 -5.37 5.89
C ILE A 61 2.69 -5.02 7.26
N VAL A 62 2.63 -3.74 7.60
CA VAL A 62 2.12 -3.23 8.90
C VAL A 62 1.03 -2.19 8.67
N GLY A 63 0.01 -2.16 9.54
CA GLY A 63 -0.99 -1.10 9.56
C GLY A 63 -2.41 -1.63 9.46
N GLU A 64 -3.23 -1.07 8.57
CA GLU A 64 -4.62 -1.48 8.36
C GLU A 64 -4.84 -2.02 6.96
N ARG A 65 -5.81 -2.92 6.81
CA ARG A 65 -6.19 -3.48 5.50
C ARG A 65 -6.43 -2.36 4.47
N SER A 66 -5.91 -2.56 3.26
CA SER A 66 -6.02 -1.61 2.15
C SER A 66 -7.45 -1.43 1.63
N PHE A 67 -7.66 -0.50 0.69
CA PHE A 67 -8.98 -0.15 0.18
C PHE A 67 -9.66 -1.26 -0.65
N GLY A 68 -8.90 -2.00 -1.47
CA GLY A 68 -9.39 -3.05 -2.36
C GLY A 68 -9.75 -2.57 -3.77
N LYS A 69 -9.07 -1.54 -4.29
CA LYS A 69 -9.29 -1.00 -5.66
C LYS A 69 -8.39 -1.73 -6.66
N GLY A 70 -8.74 -2.97 -6.95
CA GLY A 70 -8.02 -3.81 -7.91
C GLY A 70 -8.56 -3.77 -9.35
N SER A 71 -9.21 -2.69 -9.78
CA SER A 71 -9.80 -2.60 -11.13
C SER A 71 -9.04 -1.64 -12.03
N VAL A 72 -8.98 -1.97 -13.33
CA VAL A 72 -8.40 -1.12 -14.37
C VAL A 72 -9.53 -0.40 -15.09
N GLN A 73 -9.45 0.93 -15.14
CA GLN A 73 -10.42 1.77 -15.82
C GLN A 73 -9.76 2.47 -17.01
N ASN A 74 -10.35 2.30 -18.19
CA ASN A 74 -9.92 2.96 -19.41
C ASN A 74 -10.97 3.97 -19.85
N ILE A 75 -10.51 5.11 -20.36
CA ILE A 75 -11.36 6.10 -21.01
C ILE A 75 -11.46 5.73 -22.50
N LYS A 76 -12.67 5.81 -23.05
CA LYS A 76 -12.93 5.59 -24.47
C LYS A 76 -13.83 6.70 -24.99
N GLU A 77 -13.63 7.10 -26.24
CA GLU A 77 -14.55 7.98 -26.95
C GLU A 77 -15.93 7.33 -27.08
N PHE A 78 -16.96 8.15 -26.92
CA PHE A 78 -18.36 7.75 -27.04
C PHE A 78 -19.21 8.93 -27.54
N GLY A 79 -19.49 8.94 -28.84
CA GLY A 79 -20.18 10.05 -29.50
C GLY A 79 -19.33 11.32 -29.43
N GLU A 80 -19.92 12.41 -28.93
CA GLU A 80 -19.23 13.70 -28.70
C GLU A 80 -18.52 13.78 -27.33
N GLY A 81 -18.50 12.69 -26.54
CA GLY A 81 -17.91 12.66 -25.20
C GLY A 81 -17.04 11.44 -24.95
N GLU A 82 -16.75 11.19 -23.67
CA GLU A 82 -15.92 10.08 -23.23
C GLU A 82 -16.63 9.24 -22.16
N ILE A 83 -16.34 7.94 -22.14
CA ILE A 83 -16.83 7.00 -21.13
C ILE A 83 -15.66 6.33 -20.41
N LYS A 84 -15.73 6.30 -19.08
CA LYS A 84 -14.76 5.58 -18.24
C LYS A 84 -15.31 4.22 -17.87
N LEU A 85 -14.68 3.16 -18.38
CA LEU A 85 -15.14 1.78 -18.21
C LEU A 85 -14.11 0.94 -17.49
N THR A 86 -14.57 0.09 -16.58
CA THR A 86 -13.73 -0.95 -15.99
C THR A 86 -13.53 -2.06 -17.01
N THR A 87 -12.28 -2.31 -17.41
CA THR A 87 -11.94 -3.25 -18.49
C THR A 87 -11.17 -4.47 -18.03
N ALA A 88 -10.47 -4.37 -16.90
CA ALA A 88 -9.64 -5.44 -16.35
C ALA A 88 -9.57 -5.40 -14.82
N THR A 89 -8.95 -6.42 -14.24
CA THR A 89 -8.64 -6.53 -12.80
C THR A 89 -7.16 -6.80 -12.59
N PHE A 90 -6.62 -6.32 -11.47
CA PHE A 90 -5.26 -6.57 -11.00
C PHE A 90 -5.21 -7.81 -10.11
N TRP A 91 -4.23 -8.66 -10.38
CA TRP A 91 -4.00 -9.90 -9.67
C TRP A 91 -2.57 -9.92 -9.12
N ARG A 92 -2.45 -10.22 -7.83
CA ARG A 92 -1.16 -10.27 -7.13
C ARG A 92 -0.41 -11.58 -7.45
N PRO A 93 0.89 -11.68 -7.15
CA PRO A 93 1.72 -12.83 -7.54
C PRO A 93 1.19 -14.18 -7.05
N SER A 94 0.54 -14.22 -5.88
CA SER A 94 -0.15 -15.41 -5.34
C SER A 94 -1.40 -15.83 -6.13
N GLY A 95 -1.77 -15.12 -7.19
CA GLY A 95 -2.94 -15.43 -8.02
C GLY A 95 -4.27 -14.98 -7.40
N LYS A 96 -4.25 -14.15 -6.36
CA LYS A 96 -5.44 -13.57 -5.74
C LYS A 96 -5.84 -12.25 -6.42
N ASN A 97 -7.14 -11.94 -6.43
CA ASN A 97 -7.66 -10.72 -7.03
C ASN A 97 -7.65 -9.58 -6.00
N LEU A 98 -7.04 -8.44 -6.34
CA LEU A 98 -7.01 -7.29 -5.44
C LEU A 98 -8.36 -6.57 -5.34
N ASN A 99 -9.28 -6.79 -6.28
CA ASN A 99 -10.52 -6.05 -6.41
C ASN A 99 -11.62 -6.56 -5.47
N LYS A 100 -11.97 -5.77 -4.46
CA LYS A 100 -13.02 -6.08 -3.48
C LYS A 100 -14.39 -6.35 -4.10
N SER A 101 -14.78 -5.60 -5.13
CA SER A 101 -16.10 -5.79 -5.76
C SER A 101 -16.21 -7.09 -6.55
N SER A 102 -15.08 -7.70 -6.94
CA SER A 102 -15.04 -9.00 -7.63
C SER A 102 -15.10 -10.21 -6.67
N THR A 103 -14.99 -9.97 -5.37
CA THR A 103 -15.04 -11.02 -4.32
C THR A 103 -16.36 -11.04 -3.56
N ALA A 104 -17.35 -10.22 -3.95
CA ALA A 104 -18.66 -10.17 -3.29
C ALA A 104 -19.33 -11.56 -3.29
N GLY A 105 -19.67 -12.05 -2.09
CA GLY A 105 -20.30 -13.37 -1.89
C GLY A 105 -19.32 -14.55 -1.75
N LYS A 106 -18.00 -14.32 -1.82
CA LYS A 106 -16.98 -15.31 -1.46
C LYS A 106 -16.41 -14.96 -0.09
N GLU A 107 -16.54 -15.87 0.87
CA GLU A 107 -15.85 -15.79 2.17
C GLU A 107 -14.35 -16.00 1.98
N GLU A 108 -13.65 -15.06 1.35
CA GLU A 108 -12.20 -15.09 1.46
C GLU A 108 -11.65 -13.69 1.61
N ASP A 109 -10.75 -13.58 2.59
CA ASP A 109 -9.93 -12.44 3.00
C ASP A 109 -8.93 -12.00 1.89
N THR A 110 -9.27 -12.27 0.62
CA THR A 110 -8.38 -12.33 -0.55
C THR A 110 -8.25 -11.03 -1.34
N TRP A 111 -9.07 -10.03 -1.03
CA TRP A 111 -9.02 -8.73 -1.69
C TRP A 111 -8.03 -7.78 -1.02
N GLY A 112 -7.59 -6.76 -1.75
CA GLY A 112 -6.61 -5.79 -1.28
C GLY A 112 -5.35 -6.44 -0.69
N VAL A 113 -4.78 -5.77 0.31
CA VAL A 113 -3.61 -6.19 1.06
C VAL A 113 -3.98 -6.21 2.53
N LYS A 114 -3.95 -7.42 3.10
CA LYS A 114 -4.07 -7.63 4.54
C LYS A 114 -2.68 -7.47 5.14
N PRO A 115 -2.48 -6.63 6.17
CA PRO A 115 -1.19 -6.50 6.81
C PRO A 115 -0.79 -7.81 7.52
N ASN A 116 0.52 -8.07 7.58
CA ASN A 116 1.07 -9.14 8.41
C ASN A 116 0.89 -8.83 9.89
N LEU A 117 1.02 -7.55 10.26
CA LEU A 117 0.70 -7.02 11.59
C LEU A 117 -0.39 -5.95 11.48
N GLU A 118 -1.60 -6.30 11.92
CA GLU A 118 -2.72 -5.36 11.95
C GLU A 118 -2.61 -4.43 13.18
N VAL A 119 -2.52 -3.13 12.93
CA VAL A 119 -2.46 -2.08 13.95
C VAL A 119 -3.58 -1.08 13.67
N LYS A 120 -4.74 -1.28 14.29
CA LYS A 120 -5.89 -0.39 14.11
C LYS A 120 -5.73 0.88 14.93
N LEU A 121 -6.05 2.00 14.28
CA LEU A 121 -6.19 3.29 14.94
C LEU A 121 -7.65 3.51 15.30
N ASN A 122 -7.90 3.89 16.55
CA ASN A 122 -9.19 4.41 16.94
C ASN A 122 -9.43 5.79 16.31
N ARG A 123 -10.66 6.30 16.42
CA ARG A 123 -11.03 7.59 15.81
C ARG A 123 -10.11 8.73 16.26
N LYS A 124 -9.85 8.85 17.56
CA LYS A 124 -8.99 9.90 18.10
C LYS A 124 -7.55 9.75 17.60
N GLU A 125 -6.98 8.55 17.66
CA GLU A 125 -5.63 8.28 17.15
C GLU A 125 -5.51 8.64 15.65
N ARG A 126 -6.56 8.38 14.86
CA ARG A 126 -6.60 8.74 13.43
C ARG A 126 -6.72 10.25 13.20
N ASP A 127 -7.58 10.92 13.97
CA ASP A 127 -7.77 12.36 13.91
C ASP A 127 -6.46 13.09 14.33
N ASP A 128 -5.82 12.63 15.40
CA ASP A 128 -4.53 13.15 15.89
C ASP A 128 -3.42 12.95 14.82
N LEU A 129 -3.36 11.77 14.18
CA LEU A 129 -2.42 11.49 13.08
C LEU A 129 -2.65 12.41 11.88
N PHE A 130 -3.91 12.62 11.50
CA PHE A 130 -4.27 13.50 10.40
C PHE A 130 -3.89 14.96 10.69
N ASP A 131 -4.21 15.45 11.89
CA ASP A 131 -3.83 16.79 12.33
C ASP A 131 -2.30 16.95 12.37
N HIS A 132 -1.57 15.92 12.83
CA HIS A 132 -0.12 15.93 12.82
C HIS A 132 0.44 16.07 11.40
N PHE A 133 -0.01 15.26 10.43
CA PHE A 133 0.46 15.34 9.05
C PHE A 133 0.13 16.69 8.40
N ARG A 134 -1.10 17.18 8.58
CA ARG A 134 -1.49 18.52 8.11
C ARG A 134 -0.57 19.59 8.68
N ASP A 135 -0.28 19.50 9.98
CA ASP A 135 0.57 20.46 10.67
C ASP A 135 2.03 20.44 10.17
N THR A 136 2.55 19.27 9.76
CA THR A 136 3.91 19.13 9.19
C THR A 136 4.02 19.58 7.73
N GLU A 137 2.92 19.57 6.98
CA GLU A 137 2.90 19.98 5.56
C GLU A 137 2.72 21.50 5.37
N ILE A 138 2.37 22.23 6.44
CA ILE A 138 2.26 23.68 6.40
C ILE A 138 3.67 24.29 6.35
N ILE A 139 4.00 24.92 5.22
CA ILE A 139 5.20 25.76 5.09
C ILE A 139 4.93 27.06 5.84
N GLU A 140 5.60 27.25 6.97
CA GLU A 140 5.49 28.49 7.73
C GLU A 140 6.26 29.63 7.00
N PRO A 141 5.67 30.83 6.86
CA PRO A 141 6.37 31.96 6.27
C PRO A 141 7.54 32.41 7.14
N GLU A 142 8.67 32.76 6.52
CA GLU A 142 9.82 33.33 7.24
C GLU A 142 9.41 34.57 8.05
N GLY A 143 9.66 34.54 9.36
CA GLY A 143 9.30 35.64 10.27
C GLY A 143 7.87 35.59 10.82
N GLY A 144 7.07 34.56 10.48
CA GLY A 144 5.80 34.29 11.15
C GLY A 144 6.01 34.01 12.64
N ARG A 145 5.18 34.59 13.51
CA ARG A 145 5.17 34.18 14.93
C ARG A 145 4.71 32.72 14.98
N PRO A 146 5.45 31.80 15.62
CA PRO A 146 4.97 30.43 15.79
C PRO A 146 3.70 30.49 16.63
N ASN A 147 2.54 30.33 16.00
CA ASN A 147 1.27 30.26 16.71
C ASN A 147 0.89 28.79 16.88
N LYS A 148 1.64 28.07 17.70
CA LYS A 148 1.20 26.78 18.23
C LYS A 148 1.65 26.70 19.68
N GLU A 149 0.67 26.70 20.60
CA GLU A 149 0.86 26.09 21.92
C GLU A 149 1.61 24.78 21.72
N ALA A 150 2.65 24.52 22.53
CA ALA A 150 3.49 23.34 22.40
C ALA A 150 2.62 22.08 22.59
N LYS A 151 2.15 21.52 21.48
CA LYS A 151 1.45 20.24 21.47
C LYS A 151 2.43 19.18 22.01
N PRO A 152 1.95 18.20 22.81
CA PRO A 152 2.79 17.08 23.21
C PRO A 152 3.37 16.39 21.97
N ALA A 153 4.55 15.78 22.12
CA ALA A 153 5.18 15.03 21.04
C ALA A 153 4.20 13.96 20.52
N PHE A 154 3.88 14.04 19.23
CA PHE A 154 3.02 13.07 18.58
C PHE A 154 3.76 11.72 18.44
N VAL A 155 3.05 10.63 18.75
CA VAL A 155 3.59 9.27 18.65
C VAL A 155 2.75 8.49 17.66
N ASP A 156 3.35 8.14 16.53
CA ASP A 156 2.73 7.27 15.52
C ASP A 156 2.88 5.80 15.94
N LYS A 157 1.79 5.24 16.47
CA LYS A 157 1.69 3.84 16.90
C LYS A 157 1.98 2.83 15.78
N GLN A 158 1.56 3.10 14.53
CA GLN A 158 1.80 2.18 13.43
C GLN A 158 3.29 2.20 13.05
N LEU A 159 3.90 3.39 13.05
CA LEU A 159 5.33 3.56 12.81
C LEU A 159 6.18 2.91 13.92
N GLU A 160 5.79 3.04 15.18
CA GLU A 160 6.50 2.40 16.30
C GLU A 160 6.56 0.88 16.16
N GLU A 161 5.45 0.23 15.83
CA GLU A 161 5.41 -1.22 15.62
C GLU A 161 6.21 -1.64 14.37
N ALA A 162 6.17 -0.84 13.29
CA ALA A 162 7.01 -1.05 12.12
C ALA A 162 8.52 -0.98 12.46
N LEU A 163 8.93 0.05 13.21
CA LEU A 163 10.32 0.23 13.64
C LEU A 163 10.77 -0.86 14.60
N LYS A 164 9.91 -1.29 15.52
CA LYS A 164 10.17 -2.41 16.43
C LYS A 164 10.45 -3.70 15.66
N TYR A 165 9.66 -4.01 14.63
CA TYR A 165 9.91 -5.14 13.75
C TYR A 165 11.25 -5.02 13.02
N LEU A 166 11.52 -3.88 12.38
CA LEU A 166 12.76 -3.64 11.64
C LEU A 166 14.00 -3.77 12.52
N ARG A 167 14.00 -3.10 13.68
CA ARG A 167 15.09 -3.17 14.66
C ARG A 167 15.32 -4.61 15.14
N GLY A 168 14.24 -5.37 15.32
CA GLY A 168 14.30 -6.80 15.66
C GLY A 168 14.99 -7.65 14.59
N GLN A 169 14.75 -7.39 13.30
CA GLN A 169 15.41 -8.10 12.20
C GLN A 169 16.90 -7.74 12.11
N ILE A 170 17.24 -6.45 12.19
CA ILE A 170 18.63 -5.98 12.14
C ILE A 170 19.45 -6.57 13.30
N GLY A 171 18.89 -6.59 14.51
CA GLY A 171 19.55 -7.15 15.69
C GLY A 171 19.74 -8.68 15.66
N ARG A 172 18.99 -9.40 14.81
CA ARG A 172 19.21 -10.83 14.55
C ARG A 172 20.27 -11.06 13.47
N ALA A 173 20.29 -10.23 12.43
CA ALA A 173 21.28 -10.33 11.35
C ALA A 173 22.70 -9.91 11.78
N SER A 174 22.84 -9.15 12.88
CA SER A 174 24.13 -8.71 13.43
C SER A 174 24.76 -9.70 14.42
N ARG A 175 24.15 -10.87 14.64
CA ARG A 175 24.70 -11.96 15.47
C ARG A 175 25.09 -13.13 14.58
#